data_AF-A0A7Y0SJ82-F1
#
_entry.id   AF-A0A7Y0SJ82-F1
#
_cell.length_a   1.000
_cell.length_b   1.000
_cell.length_c   1.000
_cell.angle_alpha   90.00
_cell.angle_beta   90.00
_cell.angle_gamma   90.00
#
_symmetry.space_group_name_H-M   'P 1'
#
loop_
_entity.id
_entity.type
_entity.pdbx_description
1 polymer ?
#
loop_
_entity_poly.entity_id
_entity_poly.type
_entity_poly.pdbx_seq_one_letter_code
_entity_poly.pdbx_strand_id
1 'polypeptide(L)' 'YLLIEGKAVLEHTVEKLLSHPNISKVVVAITDGDPYYPELSIAKHPDVIRVAGGKERADSVLSGLNYVNEHLESEWVLV' A
#
# COMPACT_ATOMS: atom_id res chain seq x y z
N TYR A 1 -1.56 14.28 -3.56
CA TYR A 1 -1.65 13.81 -2.16
C TYR A 1 -1.82 14.99 -1.23
N LEU A 2 -2.67 14.89 -0.20
CA LEU A 2 -2.78 15.93 0.84
C LEU A 2 -1.69 15.72 1.89
N LEU A 3 -1.08 16.80 2.37
CA LEU A 3 -0.03 16.77 3.38
C LEU A 3 -0.58 17.17 4.76
N ILE A 4 -0.07 16.50 5.79
CA ILE A 4 -0.21 16.89 7.20
C ILE A 4 1.21 16.90 7.77
N GLU A 5 1.63 18.06 8.31
CA GLU A 5 2.99 18.24 8.83
C GLU A 5 4.10 17.81 7.83
N GLY A 6 3.93 18.17 6.56
CA GLY A 6 4.92 17.92 5.50
C GLY A 6 4.97 16.49 4.95
N LYS A 7 4.08 15.59 5.41
CA LYS A 7 3.99 14.19 4.95
C LYS A 7 2.60 13.86 4.44
N ALA A 8 2.50 13.04 3.38
CA ALA A 8 1.22 12.68 2.81
C ALA A 8 0.38 11.85 3.81
N VAL A 9 -0.95 12.05 3.81
CA VAL A 9 -1.88 11.26 4.64
C VAL A 9 -1.68 9.74 4.42
N LEU A 10 -1.37 9.34 3.19
CA LEU A 10 -1.07 7.95 2.85
C LEU A 10 0.20 7.44 3.56
N GLU A 11 1.27 8.24 3.58
CA GLU A 11 2.54 7.88 4.23
C GLU A 11 2.35 7.71 5.74
N HIS A 12 1.63 8.63 6.39
CA HIS A 12 1.29 8.52 7.82
C HIS A 12 0.59 7.20 8.15
N THR A 13 -0.37 6.80 7.32
CA THR A 13 -1.11 5.54 7.51
C THR A 13 -0.21 4.33 7.35
N VAL A 14 0.54 4.26 6.25
CA VAL A 14 1.40 3.12 5.92
C VAL A 14 2.49 2.92 6.98
N GLU A 15 3.15 3.99 7.40
CA GLU A 15 4.18 3.92 8.44
C GLU A 15 3.60 3.51 9.80
N LYS A 16 2.38 3.96 10.11
CA LYS A 16 1.73 3.57 11.36
C LYS A 16 1.39 2.08 11.37
N LEU A 17 0.93 1.53 10.23
CA LEU A 17 0.72 0.09 10.08
C LEU A 17 2.04 -0.68 10.23
N LEU A 18 3.09 -0.27 9.51
CA LEU A 18 4.41 -0.92 9.59
C LEU A 18 5.09 -0.80 10.96
N SER A 19 4.70 0.18 11.79
CA SER A 19 5.19 0.27 13.18
C SER A 19 4.66 -0.85 14.09
N HIS A 20 3.65 -1.59 13.66
CA HIS A 20 3.09 -2.69 14.44
C HIS A 20 3.86 -4.00 14.17
N PRO A 21 4.34 -4.73 15.20
CA PRO A 21 5.24 -5.88 15.01
C PRO A 21 4.62 -7.06 14.24
N ASN A 22 3.29 -7.18 14.22
CA ASN A 22 2.58 -8.22 13.48
C ASN A 22 2.28 -7.87 12.01
N ILE A 23 2.67 -6.67 11.55
CA ILE A 23 2.49 -6.26 10.15
C ILE A 23 3.85 -6.30 9.47
N SER A 24 4.07 -7.31 8.63
CA SER A 24 5.33 -7.52 7.92
C SER A 24 5.42 -6.79 6.59
N LYS A 25 4.28 -6.58 5.91
CA LYS A 25 4.17 -5.93 4.60
C LYS A 25 2.90 -5.09 4.54
N VAL A 26 2.92 -4.02 3.75
CA VAL A 26 1.73 -3.23 3.40
C VAL A 26 1.60 -3.16 1.89
N VAL A 27 0.47 -3.63 1.37
CA VAL A 27 0.13 -3.54 -0.05
C VAL A 27 -0.73 -2.32 -0.28
N VAL A 28 -0.33 -1.44 -1.21
CA VAL A 28 -1.03 -0.21 -1.54
C VAL A 28 -1.48 -0.26 -2.99
N ALA A 29 -2.78 -0.26 -3.20
CA ALA A 29 -3.38 -0.18 -4.53
C ALA A 29 -3.45 1.27 -4.99
N ILE A 30 -2.71 1.60 -6.05
CA ILE A 30 -2.60 2.96 -6.62
C ILE A 30 -2.94 2.88 -8.10
N THR A 31 -3.65 3.87 -8.64
CA THR A 31 -3.93 3.95 -10.08
C THR A 31 -2.65 3.88 -10.91
N ASP A 32 -2.69 3.17 -12.04
CA ASP A 32 -1.56 3.14 -12.97
C ASP A 32 -1.23 4.54 -13.50
N GLY A 33 0.06 4.85 -13.51
CA GLY A 33 0.57 6.13 -13.96
C GLY A 33 0.32 7.29 -12.99
N ASP A 34 -0.05 7.05 -11.72
CA ASP A 34 -0.03 8.12 -10.71
C ASP A 34 1.37 8.77 -10.67
N PRO A 35 1.51 10.03 -11.09
CA PRO A 35 2.82 10.66 -11.23
C PRO A 35 3.41 11.06 -9.86
N TYR A 36 2.58 11.16 -8.83
CA TYR A 36 2.99 11.66 -7.52
C TYR A 36 3.40 10.53 -6.56
N TYR A 37 2.85 9.32 -6.72
CA TYR A 37 3.20 8.19 -5.85
C TYR A 37 4.71 7.88 -5.82
N PRO A 38 5.44 7.85 -6.97
CA PRO A 38 6.88 7.58 -6.97
C PRO A 38 7.73 8.61 -6.20
N GLU A 39 7.18 9.79 -5.92
CA GLU A 39 7.84 10.84 -5.15
C GLU A 39 7.73 10.62 -3.63
N LEU A 40 6.76 9.81 -3.18
CA LEU A 40 6.54 9.52 -1.76
C LEU A 40 7.64 8.62 -1.20
N SER A 41 7.98 8.80 0.08
CA SER A 41 9.00 7.99 0.76
C SER A 41 8.62 6.50 0.80
N ILE A 42 7.33 6.21 0.98
CA ILE A 42 6.79 4.84 1.02
C ILE A 42 6.97 4.09 -0.30
N ALA A 43 7.10 4.77 -1.45
CA ALA A 43 7.31 4.09 -2.74
C ALA A 43 8.69 3.42 -2.83
N LYS A 44 9.61 3.79 -1.94
CA LYS A 44 10.97 3.22 -1.84
C LYS A 44 11.14 2.32 -0.63
N HIS A 45 10.08 2.12 0.17
CA HIS A 45 10.15 1.33 1.38
C HIS A 45 10.10 -0.17 1.05
N PRO A 46 11.03 -1.01 1.54
CA PRO A 46 11.15 -2.42 1.14
C PRO A 46 9.96 -3.30 1.54
N ASP A 47 9.19 -2.85 2.53
CA ASP A 47 7.99 -3.54 3.02
C ASP A 47 6.68 -2.96 2.48
N VAL A 48 6.76 -1.97 1.59
CA VAL A 48 5.60 -1.40 0.91
C VAL A 48 5.58 -1.92 -0.52
N ILE A 49 4.45 -2.48 -0.92
CA ILE A 49 4.27 -3.08 -2.23
C ILE A 49 3.16 -2.33 -2.94
N ARG A 50 3.47 -1.78 -4.11
CA ARG A 50 2.48 -1.11 -4.94
C ARG A 50 1.85 -2.10 -5.91
N VAL A 51 0.52 -2.13 -5.95
CA VAL A 51 -0.25 -2.82 -7.00
C VAL A 51 -1.10 -1.83 -7.77
N ALA A 52 -1.53 -2.22 -8.97
CA ALA A 52 -2.47 -1.41 -9.74
C ALA A 52 -3.86 -1.42 -9.08
N GLY A 53 -4.41 -0.22 -8.86
CA GLY A 53 -5.80 -0.04 -8.47
C GLY A 53 -6.76 -0.46 -9.59
N GLY A 54 -7.98 -0.82 -9.20
CA GLY A 54 -9.05 -1.15 -10.13
C GLY A 54 -10.04 0.00 -10.32
N LYS A 55 -11.16 -0.28 -11.01
CA LYS A 55 -12.19 0.71 -11.29
C LYS A 55 -12.91 1.15 -10.02
N GLU A 56 -13.17 0.20 -9.13
CA GLU A 56 -13.80 0.43 -7.84
C GLU A 56 -12.88 0.04 -6.67
N ARG A 57 -13.32 0.35 -5.44
CA ARG A 57 -12.59 -0.05 -4.23
C ARG A 57 -12.46 -1.58 -4.13
N ALA A 58 -13.51 -2.32 -4.47
CA ALA A 58 -13.50 -3.79 -4.41
C ALA A 58 -12.46 -4.40 -5.37
N ASP A 59 -12.37 -3.87 -6.59
CA ASP A 59 -11.35 -4.30 -7.56
C ASP A 59 -9.93 -4.03 -7.05
N SER A 60 -9.72 -2.86 -6.44
CA SER A 60 -8.43 -2.46 -5.87
C SER A 60 -8.01 -3.36 -4.71
N VAL A 61 -8.97 -3.74 -3.86
CA VAL A 61 -8.76 -4.73 -2.79
C VAL A 61 -8.40 -6.08 -3.39
N LEU A 62 -9.14 -6.54 -4.40
CA LEU A 62 -8.88 -7.82 -5.06
C LEU A 62 -7.48 -7.87 -5.69
N SER A 63 -7.01 -6.79 -6.32
CA SER A 63 -5.63 -6.70 -6.81
C SER A 63 -4.59 -6.93 -5.70
N GLY A 64 -4.81 -6.34 -4.53
CA GLY A 64 -3.94 -6.54 -3.37
C GLY A 64 -3.97 -7.98 -2.86
N LEU A 65 -5.16 -8.57 -2.75
CA LEU A 65 -5.33 -9.96 -2.31
C LEU A 65 -4.69 -10.95 -3.29
N ASN A 66 -4.84 -10.75 -4.60
CA ASN A 66 -4.22 -11.59 -5.62
C ASN A 66 -2.69 -11.52 -5.51
N TYR A 67 -2.13 -10.31 -5.34
CA TYR A 67 -0.69 -10.16 -5.15
C TYR A 67 -0.21 -10.96 -3.93
N VAL A 68 -0.89 -10.83 -2.79
CA VAL A 68 -0.54 -11.58 -1.57
C VAL A 68 -0.60 -13.08 -1.85
N ASN A 69 -1.71 -13.58 -2.42
CA ASN A 69 -1.89 -15.00 -2.69
C ASN A 69 -0.84 -15.59 -3.66
N GLU A 70 -0.34 -14.80 -4.60
CA GLU A 70 0.64 -15.24 -5.61
C GLU A 70 2.09 -15.12 -5.13
N HIS A 71 2.41 -14.16 -4.26
CA HIS A 71 3.80 -13.79 -3.95
C HIS A 71 4.18 -13.91 -2.49
N LEU A 72 3.21 -13.99 -1.58
CA LEU A 72 3.45 -13.97 -0.13
C LEU A 72 2.76 -15.18 0.53
N GLU A 73 3.49 -15.86 1.39
CA GLU A 73 2.90 -16.84 2.30
C GLU A 73 2.29 -16.10 3.49
N SER A 74 0.97 -15.89 3.47
CA SER A 74 0.23 -15.30 4.59
C SER A 74 -1.06 -16.07 4.87
N GLU A 75 -1.31 -16.36 6.14
CA GLU A 75 -2.56 -17.00 6.58
C GLU A 75 -3.72 -16.00 6.74
N TRP A 76 -3.41 -14.73 6.96
CA TRP A 76 -4.39 -13.68 7.16
C TRP A 76 -3.97 -12.35 6.55
N VAL A 77 -4.95 -11.50 6.29
CA VAL A 77 -4.77 -10.13 5.80
C VAL A 77 -5.80 -9.21 6.47
N LEU A 78 -5.43 -7.96 6.70
CA LEU A 78 -6.33 -6.89 7.12
C LEU A 78 -6.58 -5.96 5.93
N VAL A 79 -7.85 -5.61 5.68
CA VAL A 79 -8.31 -4.81 4.52
C VAL A 79 -9.20 -3.67 4.98
#